data_AF-A0A088F3R1-F1
#
_entry.id   AF-A0A088F3R1-F1
#
_cell.length_a   1.000
_cell.length_b   1.000
_cell.length_c   1.000
_cell.angle_alpha   90.00
_cell.angle_beta   90.00
_cell.angle_gamma   90.00
#
_symmetry.space_group_name_H-M   'P 1'
#
loop_
_entity.id
_entity.type
_entity.pdbx_description
1 polymer ?
#
loop_
_entity_poly.entity_id
_entity_poly.type
_entity_poly.pdbx_seq_one_letter_code
_entity_poly.pdbx_strand_id
1 'polypeptide(L)' 'MAKYIYQHKNWTNFTWNNKAINVAFGEVRHLQGKITGQMSFLGFSIQEETNLSTLTLELLSLSRQ' A
#
# COMPACT_ATOMS: atom_id res chain seq x y z
N MET A 1 -24.70 14.98 17.09
CA MET A 1 -24.55 13.95 16.03
C MET A 1 -23.38 14.33 15.14
N ALA A 2 -22.49 13.38 14.83
CA ALA A 2 -21.35 13.64 13.96
C ALA A 2 -21.78 13.76 12.50
N LYS A 3 -21.13 14.66 11.76
CA LYS A 3 -21.40 14.92 10.34
C LYS A 3 -20.71 13.85 9.49
N TYR A 4 -21.42 13.27 8.53
CA TYR A 4 -20.83 12.30 7.60
C TYR A 4 -19.95 12.98 6.56
N ILE A 5 -18.90 12.30 6.08
CA ILE A 5 -17.88 12.86 5.17
C ILE A 5 -18.52 13.45 3.89
N TYR A 6 -19.52 12.79 3.32
CA TYR A 6 -20.24 13.25 2.11
C TYR A 6 -21.02 14.56 2.31
N GLN A 7 -21.23 14.99 3.56
CA GLN A 7 -21.95 16.22 3.88
C GLN A 7 -21.01 17.45 3.92
N HIS A 8 -19.71 17.25 3.73
CA HIS A 8 -18.73 18.34 3.63
C HIS A 8 -18.75 18.95 2.23
N LYS A 9 -18.66 20.28 2.15
CA LYS A 9 -18.53 20.97 0.87
C LYS A 9 -17.19 20.56 0.25
N ASN A 10 -17.18 20.23 -1.05
CA ASN A 10 -16.00 19.73 -1.77
C ASN A 10 -15.45 18.39 -1.22
N TRP A 11 -16.28 17.54 -0.62
CA TRP A 11 -15.81 16.25 -0.07
C TRP A 11 -15.14 15.33 -1.10
N THR A 12 -15.43 15.50 -2.39
CA THR A 12 -14.77 14.77 -3.49
C THR A 12 -13.45 15.40 -3.96
N ASN A 13 -13.13 16.61 -3.51
CA ASN A 13 -11.92 17.32 -3.90
C ASN A 13 -10.74 16.90 -3.02
N PHE A 14 -10.38 15.62 -3.12
CA PHE A 14 -9.28 15.04 -2.37
C PHE A 14 -7.94 15.60 -2.86
N THR A 15 -7.13 16.09 -1.92
CA THR A 15 -5.74 16.44 -2.19
C THR A 15 -4.84 15.58 -1.30
N TRP A 16 -3.87 14.91 -1.92
CA TRP A 16 -2.96 14.02 -1.22
C TRP A 16 -1.68 14.76 -0.83
N ASN A 17 -1.30 14.67 0.44
CA ASN A 17 0.00 15.14 0.89
C ASN A 17 1.05 14.06 0.61
N ASN A 18 1.65 14.11 -0.58
CA ASN A 18 2.68 13.16 -0.99
C ASN A 18 3.84 13.05 0.01
N LYS A 19 4.24 14.14 0.69
CA LYS A 19 5.31 14.08 1.70
C LYS A 19 4.92 13.21 2.89
N ALA A 20 3.69 13.38 3.40
CA ALA A 20 3.20 12.58 4.52
C ALA A 20 3.05 11.10 4.14
N ILE A 21 2.58 10.84 2.93
CA ILE A 21 2.28 9.50 2.41
C ILE A 21 3.56 8.72 2.05
N ASN A 22 4.54 9.41 1.45
CA ASN A 22 5.79 8.79 1.01
C ASN A 22 6.63 8.25 2.17
N VAL A 23 6.55 8.87 3.36
CA VAL A 23 7.27 8.36 4.55
C VAL A 23 6.73 6.99 4.95
N ALA A 24 5.41 6.85 5.08
CA ALA A 24 4.77 5.57 5.43
C ALA A 24 5.00 4.51 4.34
N PHE A 25 4.84 4.86 3.06
CA PHE A 25 5.10 3.90 1.98
C PHE A 25 6.57 3.54 1.79
N GLY A 26 7.50 4.40 2.22
CA GLY A 26 8.93 4.12 2.21
C GLY A 26 9.28 2.95 3.13
N GLU A 27 8.73 2.96 4.35
CA GLU A 27 8.92 1.89 5.32
C GLU A 27 8.31 0.57 4.84
N VAL A 28 7.07 0.61 4.34
CA VAL A 28 6.40 -0.57 3.77
C VAL A 28 7.20 -1.16 2.61
N ARG A 29 7.68 -0.33 1.68
CA ARG A 29 8.50 -0.79 0.54
C ARG A 29 9.82 -1.41 1.01
N HIS A 30 10.45 -0.85 2.04
CA HIS A 30 11.68 -1.41 2.60
C HIS A 30 11.44 -2.81 3.20
N LEU A 31 10.39 -2.96 4.00
CA LEU A 31 10.00 -4.25 4.59
C LEU A 31 9.65 -5.29 3.51
N GLN A 32 8.91 -4.86 2.48
CA GLN A 32 8.57 -5.73 1.35
C GLN A 32 9.84 -6.22 0.63
N GLY A 33 10.79 -5.33 0.33
CA GLY A 33 12.06 -5.71 -0.29
C GLY A 33 12.91 -6.67 0.56
N LYS A 34 12.88 -6.52 1.90
CA LYS A 34 13.57 -7.44 2.83
C LYS A 34 12.96 -8.85 2.78
N ILE A 35 11.63 -8.95 2.82
CA ILE A 35 10.92 -10.24 2.75
C ILE A 35 11.18 -10.90 1.39
N THR A 36 11.08 -10.13 0.30
CA THR A 36 11.44 -10.59 -1.05
C THR A 36 12.86 -11.17 -1.08
N GLY A 37 13.87 -10.43 -0.61
CA GLY A 37 15.26 -10.91 -0.61
C GLY A 37 15.48 -12.17 0.21
N GLN A 38 14.79 -12.31 1.36
CA GLN A 38 14.83 -13.51 2.18
C GLN A 38 14.19 -14.72 1.47
N MET A 39 13.07 -14.53 0.79
CA MET A 39 12.41 -15.58 0.03
C MET A 39 13.28 -16.04 -1.15
N SER A 40 13.89 -15.11 -1.89
CA SER A 40 14.82 -15.46 -2.96
C SER A 40 16.03 -16.25 -2.44
N PHE A 41 16.57 -15.88 -1.27
CA PHE A 41 17.67 -16.60 -0.63
C PHE A 41 17.29 -18.04 -0.23
N LEU A 42 16.04 -18.26 0.19
CA LEU A 42 15.51 -19.58 0.56
C LEU A 42 15.10 -20.43 -0.65
N GLY A 43 15.23 -19.93 -1.89
CA GLY A 43 14.94 -20.67 -3.11
C GLY A 43 13.45 -20.73 -3.48
N PHE A 44 12.62 -19.85 -2.91
CA PHE A 44 11.22 -19.73 -3.34
C PHE A 44 11.15 -19.28 -4.81
N SER A 45 10.23 -19.86 -5.57
CA SER A 45 10.08 -19.55 -7.00
C SER A 45 9.49 -18.14 -7.20
N ILE A 46 9.82 -17.53 -8.33
CA ILE A 46 9.29 -16.22 -8.78
C ILE A 46 7.75 -16.20 -8.79
N GLN A 47 7.10 -17.36 -8.99
CA GLN A 47 5.64 -17.48 -8.96
C GLN A 47 5.06 -17.19 -7.56
N GLU A 48 5.69 -17.69 -6.50
CA GLU A 48 5.26 -17.45 -5.11
C GLU A 48 5.49 -15.99 -4.68
N GLU A 49 6.60 -15.40 -5.13
CA GLU A 49 6.89 -13.98 -4.94
C GLU A 49 5.86 -13.09 -5.65
N THR A 50 5.48 -13.45 -6.88
CA THR A 50 4.49 -12.72 -7.68
C THR A 50 3.10 -12.79 -7.02
N ASN A 51 2.71 -13.94 -6.48
CA ASN A 51 1.42 -14.12 -5.81
C ASN A 51 1.31 -13.23 -4.55
N LEU A 52 2.34 -13.24 -3.69
CA LEU A 52 2.38 -12.40 -2.48
C LEU A 52 2.47 -10.90 -2.80
N SER A 53 3.26 -10.53 -3.81
CA SER A 53 3.35 -9.14 -4.27
C SER A 53 2.01 -8.65 -4.82
N THR A 54 1.32 -9.48 -5.61
CA THR A 54 -0.01 -9.17 -6.14
C THR A 54 -1.02 -8.98 -5.01
N LEU A 55 -1.06 -9.88 -4.02
CA LEU A 55 -1.95 -9.74 -2.87
C LEU A 55 -1.67 -8.45 -2.07
N THR A 56 -0.38 -8.10 -1.91
CA THR A 56 0.02 -6.86 -1.23
C THR A 56 -0.41 -5.62 -2.04
N LEU A 57 -0.24 -5.66 -3.36
CA LEU A 57 -0.66 -4.59 -4.25
C LEU A 57 -2.19 -4.43 -4.29
N GLU A 58 -2.94 -5.53 -4.21
CA GLU A 58 -4.40 -5.51 -4.10
C GLU A 58 -4.87 -4.90 -2.78
N LEU A 59 -4.25 -5.25 -1.65
CA LEU A 59 -4.57 -4.59 -0.38
C LEU A 59 -4.25 -3.09 -0.40
N LEU A 60 -3.14 -2.71 -1.04
CA LEU A 60 -2.77 -1.31 -1.23
C LEU A 60 -3.72 -0.59 -2.20
N SER A 61 -4.17 -1.23 -3.28
CA SER A 61 -5.11 -0.63 -4.22
C SER A 61 -6.50 -0.46 -3.59
N LEU A 62 -6.95 -1.43 -2.79
CA LEU A 62 -8.16 -1.33 -1.96
C LEU A 62 -8.06 -0.18 -0.96
N SER A 63 -6.88 0.11 -0.41
CA SER A 63 -6.69 1.27 0.48
C SER A 63 -6.70 2.61 -0.27
N ARG A 64 -6.51 2.59 -1.59
CA ARG A 64 -6.44 3.76 -2.46
C ARG A 64 -7.79 4.15 -3.07
N GLN A 65 -8.81 3.30 -2.91
CA GLN A 65 -10.16 3.43 -3.45
C GLN A 65 -11.15 3.78 -2.33
#